data_AF-A0A1H8HL12-F1
#
_entry.id   AF-A0A1H8HL12-F1
#
_cell.length_a   1.000
_cell.length_b   1.000
_cell.length_c   1.000
_cell.angle_alpha   90.00
_cell.angle_beta   90.00
_cell.angle_gamma   90.00
#
_symmetry.space_group_name_H-M   'P 1'
#
loop_
_entity.id
_entity.type
_entity.pdbx_description
1 polymer ?
#
loop_
_entity_poly.entity_id
_entity_poly.type
_entity_poly.pdbx_seq_one_letter_code
_entity_poly.pdbx_strand_id
1 'polypeptide(L)' 'MEVAREVISRHPGPWKIAFQDSNTAAVAFWRRVATEIAGDAWTEKPENVPPDVWISFTAA' A
#
# COMPACT_ATOMS: atom_id res chain seq x y z
N MET A 1 -6.06 0.46 11.56
CA MET A 1 -5.04 0.94 10.60
C MET A 1 -4.68 2.41 10.85
N GLU A 2 -4.85 2.88 12.09
CA GLU A 2 -4.75 4.30 12.46
C GLU A 2 -3.33 4.84 12.27
N VAL A 3 -2.32 4.12 12.77
CA VAL A 3 -0.91 4.49 12.63
C VAL A 3 -0.48 4.59 11.16
N ALA A 4 -0.90 3.65 10.30
CA ALA A 4 -0.56 3.69 8.88
C ALA A 4 -1.13 4.95 8.21
N ARG A 5 -2.39 5.29 8.52
CA ARG A 5 -3.02 6.53 8.01
C ARG A 5 -2.32 7.77 8.52
N GLU A 6 -1.97 7.81 9.81
CA GLU A 6 -1.29 8.96 10.41
C GLU A 6 0.10 9.19 9.82
N VAL A 7 0.87 8.12 9.57
CA VAL A 7 2.17 8.24 8.91
C VAL A 7 2.00 8.75 7.48
N ILE A 8 1.04 8.20 6.74
CA ILE A 8 0.81 8.61 5.35
C ILE A 8 0.33 10.06 5.24
N SER A 9 -0.58 10.50 6.12
CA SER A 9 -1.07 11.89 6.12
C SER A 9 0.01 12.91 6.50
N ARG A 10 1.04 12.50 7.25
CA ARG A 10 2.19 13.35 7.58
C ARG A 10 3.19 13.48 6.43
N HIS A 11 3.13 12.60 5.43
CA HIS A 11 4.03 12.61 4.27
C HIS A 11 3.22 12.50 2.97
N PRO A 12 2.63 13.61 2.50
CA PRO A 12 1.83 13.63 1.27
C PRO A 12 2.68 13.37 0.02
N GLY A 13 2.03 12.98 -1.06
CA GLY A 13 2.67 12.66 -2.34
C GLY A 13 2.68 11.17 -2.69
N PRO A 14 3.58 10.73 -3.59
CA PRO A 14 3.57 9.36 -4.11
C PRO A 14 4.11 8.35 -3.10
N TRP A 15 3.38 7.24 -2.94
CA TRP A 15 3.75 6.12 -2.08
C TRP A 15 3.96 4.85 -2.89
N LYS A 16 4.94 4.06 -2.45
CA LYS A 16 5.16 2.68 -2.87
C LYS A 16 5.34 1.81 -1.64
N ILE A 17 4.48 0.81 -1.48
CA ILE A 17 4.46 -0.08 -0.32
C ILE A 17 4.71 -1.50 -0.80
N ALA A 18 5.75 -2.11 -0.24
CA ALA A 18 6.19 -3.43 -0.62
C ALA A 18 5.74 -4.48 0.42
N PHE A 19 5.32 -5.65 -0.04
CA PHE A 19 4.99 -6.79 0.82
C PHE A 19 5.22 -8.12 0.09
N GLN A 20 5.28 -9.21 0.86
CA GLN A 20 5.31 -10.58 0.32
C GLN A 20 3.88 -11.08 0.15
N ASP A 21 3.55 -11.66 -1.00
CA ASP A 21 2.21 -12.19 -1.30
C ASP A 21 1.81 -13.36 -0.40
N SER A 22 2.80 -14.15 0.03
CA SER A 22 2.67 -15.23 1.01
C SER A 22 2.19 -14.73 2.39
N ASN A 23 2.42 -13.46 2.71
CA ASN A 23 1.86 -12.83 3.91
C ASN A 23 0.46 -12.32 3.63
N THR A 24 -0.51 -13.24 3.62
CA THR A 24 -1.92 -12.95 3.33
C THR A 24 -2.54 -11.87 4.22
N ALA A 25 -2.06 -11.74 5.47
CA ALA A 25 -2.47 -10.67 6.37
C ALA A 25 -1.98 -9.29 5.91
N ALA A 26 -0.72 -9.19 5.47
CA ALA A 26 -0.18 -7.96 4.89
C ALA A 26 -0.88 -7.58 3.59
N VAL A 27 -1.18 -8.55 2.73
CA VAL A 27 -1.95 -8.34 1.48
C VAL A 27 -3.30 -7.68 1.80
N ALA A 28 -4.09 -8.30 2.69
CA ALA A 28 -5.41 -7.78 3.05
C ALA A 28 -5.32 -6.39 3.71
N PHE A 29 -4.34 -6.19 4.59
CA PHE A 29 -4.12 -4.93 5.27
C PHE A 29 -3.78 -3.79 4.29
N TRP A 30 -2.79 -3.98 3.42
CA TRP A 30 -2.31 -2.90 2.56
C TRP A 30 -3.30 -2.55 1.45
N ARG A 31 -4.03 -3.53 0.91
CA ARG A 31 -5.14 -3.26 -0.02
C ARG A 31 -6.20 -2.37 0.63
N ARG A 32 -6.57 -2.66 1.88
CA ARG A 32 -7.55 -1.86 2.61
C ARG A 32 -7.05 -0.43 2.88
N VAL A 33 -5.78 -0.27 3.30
CA VAL A 33 -5.16 1.04 3.49
C VAL A 33 -5.17 1.84 2.18
N ALA A 34 -4.76 1.23 1.07
CA ALA A 34 -4.71 1.89 -0.23
C ALA A 34 -6.11 2.34 -0.70
N THR A 35 -7.11 1.47 -0.59
CA THR A 35 -8.50 1.82 -0.93
C THR A 35 -9.05 2.94 -0.04
N GLU A 36 -8.75 2.93 1.26
CA GLU A 36 -9.26 3.94 2.18
C GLU A 36 -8.64 5.33 1.94
N ILE A 37 -7.42 5.39 1.40
CA ILE A 37 -6.69 6.64 1.14
C ILE A 37 -6.93 7.16 -0.28
N ALA A 38 -6.89 6.27 -1.28
CA ALA A 38 -6.91 6.63 -2.69
C ALA A 38 -8.20 6.21 -3.42
N GLY A 39 -9.17 5.61 -2.73
CA GLY A 39 -10.34 5.01 -3.38
C GLY A 39 -9.90 3.90 -4.34
N ASP A 40 -10.34 3.97 -5.59
CA ASP A 40 -9.91 3.03 -6.63
C ASP A 40 -8.60 3.48 -7.34
N ALA A 41 -8.03 4.63 -6.96
CA ALA A 41 -6.85 5.21 -7.61
C ALA A 41 -5.52 4.67 -7.05
N TRP A 42 -5.39 3.34 -6.98
CA TRP A 42 -4.14 2.65 -6.62
C TRP A 42 -3.90 1.46 -7.53
N THR A 43 -2.65 1.00 -7.58
CA THR A 43 -2.27 -0.17 -8.40
C THR A 43 -1.49 -1.17 -7.56
N GLU A 44 -1.64 -2.46 -7.90
CA GLU A 44 -0.85 -3.56 -7.36
C GLU A 44 -0.05 -4.19 -8.50
N LYS A 45 1.25 -4.41 -8.30
CA LYS A 45 2.11 -5.07 -9.29
C LYS A 45 3.01 -6.11 -8.63
N PRO A 46 3.05 -7.35 -9.14
CA PRO A 46 4.04 -8.32 -8.71
C PRO A 46 5.43 -7.94 -9.26
N GLU A 47 6.47 -8.27 -8.52
CA GLU A 47 7.88 -8.18 -8.92
C GLU A 47 8.58 -9.54 -8.75
N ASN A 48 9.54 -9.82 -9.64
CA ASN A 48 10.27 -11.11 -9.65
C ASN A 48 11.44 -11.13 -8.65
N VAL A 49 11.53 -10.14 -7.76
CA VAL A 49 12.54 -10.04 -6.70
C VAL A 49 11.83 -9.68 -5.41
N PRO A 50 12.21 -10.26 -4.25
CA PRO A 50 11.63 -9.85 -2.98
C PRO A 50 11.88 -8.35 -2.75
N PRO A 51 10.86 -7.59 -2.33
CA PRO A 51 9.48 -7.99 -2.04
C PRO A 51 8.66 -8.32 -3.29
N ASP A 52 7.89 -9.41 -3.24
CA ASP A 52 7.24 -9.98 -4.42
C ASP A 52 6.07 -9.14 -4.96
N VAL A 53 5.54 -8.17 -4.19
CA VAL A 53 4.42 -7.30 -4.60
C VAL A 53 4.58 -5.86 -4.10
N TRP A 54 4.16 -4.91 -4.94
CA TRP A 54 4.11 -3.49 -4.63
C TRP A 54 2.72 -2.88 -4.84
N ILE A 55 2.27 -2.08 -3.87
CA ILE A 55 1.13 -1.16 -3.99
C ILE A 55 1.63 0.26 -4.24
N SER A 56 0.99 0.98 -5.17
CA SER A 56 1.30 2.38 -5.48
C SER A 56 0.04 3.25 -5.49
N PHE A 57 0.10 4.41 -4.82
CA PHE A 57 -0.95 5.44 -4.81
C PHE A 57 -0.37 6.83 -4.48
N THR A 58 -1.19 7.87 -4.58
CA THR A 58 -0.85 9.24 -4.15
C THR A 58 -1.73 9.64 -2.97
N ALA A 59 -1.10 10.14 -1.90
CA ALA A 59 -1.80 10.69 -0.73
C ALA A 59 -1.83 12.23 -0.81
N ALA A 60 -2.95 12.81 -0.37
CA ALA A 60 -3.17 14.26 -0.29
C ALA A 60 -2.56 14.87 0.97
#